data_AF-A0A835A4I9-F1
#
_entry.id   AF-A0A835A4I9-F1
#
_cell.length_a   1.000
_cell.length_b   1.000
_cell.length_c   1.000
_cell.angle_alpha   90.00
_cell.angle_beta   90.00
_cell.angle_gamma   90.00
#
_symmetry.space_group_name_H-M   'P 1'
#
loop_
_entity.id
_entity.type
_entity.pdbx_description
1 polymer ?
#
loop_
_entity_poly.entity_id
_entity_poly.type
_entity_poly.pdbx_seq_one_letter_code
_entity_poly.pdbx_strand_id
1 'polypeptide(L)'
;MLHSDDTLHQEEDSNTHFSLESSKSSKASTQAPTKNIKTFIVQCSKCKKWRLSSTKYKYKENREKILDDPFSCDKGQEWKPDVTCVDPKDFTQEDDTVLWAIDKPNIPRPHSGWERLFTIRSVGNTYFIDVSVAYFAATLLI
;
A
#
# COMPACT_ATOMS: atom_id res chain seq x y z
N MET A 1 -24.72 18.12 -48.29
CA MET A 1 -23.48 17.37 -48.06
C MET A 1 -23.49 17.06 -46.55
N LEU A 2 -23.91 15.86 -46.10
CA LEU A 2 -23.21 14.55 -46.20
C LEU A 2 -21.82 14.65 -45.53
N HIS A 3 -21.38 13.86 -44.53
CA HIS A 3 -21.81 12.69 -43.73
C HIS A 3 -21.14 12.84 -42.32
N SER A 4 -21.39 12.12 -41.20
CA SER A 4 -22.39 11.12 -40.74
C SER A 4 -22.25 10.97 -39.19
N ASP A 5 -23.05 10.09 -38.56
CA ASP A 5 -22.95 9.68 -37.14
C ASP A 5 -21.65 8.95 -36.77
N ASP A 6 -21.26 8.99 -35.48
CA ASP A 6 -21.17 7.75 -34.69
C ASP A 6 -21.20 8.03 -33.17
N THR A 7 -21.81 7.13 -32.39
CA THR A 7 -21.88 7.18 -30.92
C THR A 7 -21.63 5.80 -30.34
N LEU A 8 -20.57 5.62 -29.54
CA LEU A 8 -20.53 4.55 -28.53
C LEU A 8 -19.45 4.80 -27.44
N HIS A 9 -19.86 4.58 -26.18
CA HIS A 9 -19.19 3.94 -25.01
C HIS A 9 -17.73 3.43 -25.15
N GLN A 10 -16.90 3.15 -24.12
CA GLN A 10 -16.90 3.14 -22.63
C GLN A 10 -15.43 2.83 -22.20
N GLU A 11 -14.93 3.00 -20.96
CA GLU A 11 -15.32 3.72 -19.72
C GLU A 11 -14.04 3.79 -18.83
N GLU A 12 -13.77 4.88 -18.09
CA GLU A 12 -12.90 4.82 -16.90
C GLU A 12 -13.11 6.03 -15.97
N ASP A 13 -14.08 5.88 -15.08
CA ASP A 13 -14.67 6.97 -14.31
C ASP A 13 -13.95 7.26 -12.98
N SER A 14 -13.93 8.55 -12.64
CA SER A 14 -13.96 9.06 -11.25
C SER A 14 -12.72 8.87 -10.33
N ASN A 15 -11.89 9.93 -10.29
CA ASN A 15 -11.16 10.30 -9.07
C ASN A 15 -12.15 10.55 -7.92
N THR A 16 -12.38 9.54 -7.07
CA THR A 16 -13.29 9.65 -5.93
C THR A 16 -12.56 10.18 -4.69
N HIS A 17 -12.65 11.49 -4.49
CA HIS A 17 -12.35 12.14 -3.21
C HIS A 17 -13.36 11.66 -2.15
N PHE A 18 -12.96 10.66 -1.35
CA PHE A 18 -13.87 9.98 -0.43
C PHE A 18 -13.95 10.68 0.94
N SER A 19 -14.95 11.54 1.11
CA SER A 19 -15.31 12.12 2.41
C SER A 19 -15.86 11.05 3.36
N LEU A 20 -15.32 10.96 4.58
CA LEU A 20 -15.78 10.03 5.61
C LEU A 20 -16.87 10.67 6.49
N GLU A 21 -18.14 10.50 6.13
CA GLU A 21 -19.25 10.74 7.07
C GLU A 21 -19.54 9.52 7.94
N SER A 22 -19.65 9.76 9.24
CA SER A 22 -19.85 8.72 10.27
C SER A 22 -21.32 8.42 10.49
N SER A 23 -21.80 7.26 10.01
CA SER A 23 -23.12 6.71 10.33
C SER A 23 -23.03 5.60 11.39
N LYS A 24 -24.07 5.47 12.22
CA LYS A 24 -24.01 4.80 13.54
C LYS A 24 -25.08 3.69 13.66
N SER A 25 -24.80 2.68 14.51
CA SER A 25 -25.67 1.53 14.89
C SER A 25 -25.69 0.37 13.86
N SER A 26 -25.85 -0.92 14.20
CA SER A 26 -26.32 -1.61 15.43
C SER A 26 -25.56 -2.94 15.70
N LYS A 27 -25.75 -3.57 16.87
CA LYS A 27 -25.03 -4.81 17.32
C LYS A 27 -25.51 -6.12 16.66
N ALA A 28 -24.58 -6.99 16.23
CA ALA A 28 -24.50 -8.41 16.64
C ALA A 28 -23.27 -9.16 16.04
N SER A 29 -22.55 -9.90 16.90
CA SER A 29 -21.61 -11.02 16.63
C SER A 29 -20.27 -10.81 15.85
N THR A 30 -19.24 -11.48 16.41
CA THR A 30 -18.05 -12.07 15.75
C THR A 30 -17.00 -11.17 15.06
N GLN A 31 -15.75 -11.35 15.52
CA GLN A 31 -14.48 -10.82 15.00
C GLN A 31 -14.30 -9.30 15.06
N ALA A 32 -13.18 -8.86 15.63
CA ALA A 32 -12.74 -7.47 15.53
C ALA A 32 -12.48 -7.14 14.05
N PRO A 33 -12.83 -5.94 13.55
CA PRO A 33 -12.68 -5.60 12.14
C PRO A 33 -11.21 -5.73 11.72
N THR A 34 -10.97 -6.57 10.71
CA THR A 34 -9.64 -6.80 10.15
C THR A 34 -9.13 -5.50 9.50
N LYS A 35 -8.22 -4.80 10.19
CA LYS A 35 -7.60 -3.61 9.62
C LYS A 35 -6.61 -4.03 8.53
N ASN A 36 -7.01 -3.83 7.28
CA ASN A 36 -6.16 -4.05 6.11
C ASN A 36 -5.10 -2.94 5.96
N ILE A 37 -3.94 -3.28 5.39
CA ILE A 37 -2.90 -2.30 5.05
C ILE A 37 -3.43 -1.42 3.91
N LYS A 38 -3.53 -0.11 4.17
CA LYS A 38 -4.06 0.88 3.21
C LYS A 38 -3.03 1.38 2.19
N THR A 39 -1.75 1.46 2.57
CA THR A 39 -0.70 2.03 1.73
C THR A 39 0.67 1.43 2.06
N PHE A 40 1.61 1.56 1.12
CA PHE A 40 3.01 1.17 1.30
C PHE A 40 3.91 2.37 1.05
N ILE A 41 4.81 2.64 1.99
CA ILE A 41 5.68 3.82 1.97
C ILE A 41 7.13 3.44 2.28
N VAL A 42 8.05 4.15 1.66
CA VAL A 42 9.50 3.97 1.78
C VAL A 42 10.17 5.30 2.14
N GLN A 43 11.20 5.28 2.98
CA GLN A 43 11.92 6.49 3.37
C GLN A 43 13.14 6.68 2.47
N CYS A 44 13.28 7.85 1.86
CA CYS A 44 14.46 8.20 1.08
C CYS A 44 15.69 8.29 2.00
N SER A 45 16.71 7.46 1.76
CA SER A 45 17.97 7.44 2.51
C SER A 45 18.70 8.79 2.48
N LYS A 46 18.61 9.53 1.36
CA LYS A 46 19.25 10.84 1.15
C LYS A 46 18.54 11.97 1.90
N CYS A 47 17.25 12.21 1.62
CA CYS A 47 16.52 13.38 2.12
C CYS A 47 15.52 13.10 3.26
N LYS A 48 15.44 11.85 3.72
CA LYS A 48 14.55 11.34 4.80
C LYS A 48 13.04 11.54 4.60
N LYS A 49 12.61 12.09 3.46
CA LYS A 49 11.19 12.20 3.08
C LYS A 49 10.59 10.81 2.80
N TRP A 50 9.34 10.62 3.18
CA TRP A 50 8.53 9.45 2.84
C TRP A 50 7.99 9.56 1.41
N ARG A 51 8.07 8.44 0.68
CA ARG A 51 7.53 8.28 -0.67
C ARG A 51 6.53 7.13 -0.72
N LEU A 52 5.46 7.29 -1.49
CA LEU A 52 4.50 6.22 -1.77
C LEU A 52 5.14 5.22 -2.74
N SER A 53 5.06 3.93 -2.42
CA SER A 53 5.42 2.83 -3.33
C SER A 53 4.21 2.50 -4.21
N SER A 54 4.39 2.44 -5.52
CA SER A 54 3.30 2.15 -6.47
C SER A 54 2.63 0.80 -6.23
N THR A 55 3.36 -0.20 -5.74
CA THR A 55 2.83 -1.54 -5.48
C THR A 55 3.36 -2.17 -4.20
N LYS A 56 2.64 -3.18 -3.68
CA LYS A 56 3.10 -4.09 -2.62
C LYS A 56 4.40 -4.82 -3.02
N TYR A 57 4.62 -5.08 -4.31
CA TYR A 57 5.83 -5.73 -4.81
C TYR A 57 7.05 -4.81 -4.74
N LYS A 58 6.94 -3.56 -5.22
CA LYS A 58 8.05 -2.58 -5.15
C LYS A 58 8.43 -2.26 -3.69
N TYR A 59 7.45 -2.20 -2.79
CA TYR A 59 7.73 -2.11 -1.36
C TYR A 59 8.46 -3.35 -0.82
N LYS A 60 8.03 -4.54 -1.21
CA LYS A 60 8.68 -5.83 -0.87
C LYS A 60 10.12 -5.94 -1.40
N GLU A 61 10.41 -5.40 -2.57
CA GLU A 61 11.76 -5.34 -3.16
C GLU A 61 12.67 -4.39 -2.36
N ASN A 62 12.21 -3.16 -2.08
CA ASN A 62 12.99 -2.17 -1.32
C ASN A 62 13.34 -2.64 0.10
N ARG A 63 12.42 -3.32 0.82
CA ARG A 63 12.69 -3.82 2.18
C ARG A 63 13.61 -5.05 2.24
N GLU A 64 13.69 -5.83 1.16
CA GLU A 64 14.50 -7.05 1.10
C GLU A 64 16.01 -6.72 1.08
N LYS A 65 16.36 -5.57 0.48
CA LYS A 65 17.74 -5.10 0.30
C LYS A 65 18.03 -3.77 1.00
N ILE A 66 17.21 -3.35 1.97
CA ILE A 66 17.26 -1.96 2.49
C ILE A 66 18.60 -1.57 3.13
N LEU A 67 19.39 -2.54 3.62
CA LEU A 67 20.75 -2.29 4.14
C LEU A 67 21.80 -2.16 3.03
N ASP A 68 21.70 -3.00 1.99
CA ASP A 68 22.68 -3.12 0.91
C ASP A 68 22.45 -2.10 -0.21
N ASP A 69 21.17 -1.81 -0.48
CA ASP A 69 20.70 -0.96 -1.56
C ASP A 69 19.57 0.00 -1.09
N PRO A 70 19.85 0.95 -0.19
CA PRO A 70 18.83 1.84 0.38
C PRO A 70 18.02 2.59 -0.67
N PHE A 71 16.73 2.83 -0.40
CA PHE A 71 15.86 3.61 -1.30
C PHE A 71 16.34 5.06 -1.43
N SER A 72 16.24 5.65 -2.62
CA SER A 72 16.42 7.09 -2.89
C SER A 72 15.29 7.61 -3.78
N CYS A 73 15.03 8.92 -3.78
CA CYS A 73 14.03 9.49 -4.70
C CYS A 73 14.33 9.17 -6.16
N ASP A 74 15.61 9.13 -6.55
CA ASP A 74 16.04 8.76 -7.91
C ASP A 74 15.54 7.36 -8.33
N LYS A 75 15.53 6.37 -7.42
CA LYS A 75 14.89 5.06 -7.67
C LYS A 75 13.36 5.16 -7.73
N GLY A 76 12.77 6.11 -7.01
CA GLY A 76 11.33 6.39 -7.07
C GLY A 76 10.86 6.84 -8.46
N GLN A 77 11.77 7.32 -9.31
CA GLN A 77 11.47 7.69 -10.70
C GLN A 77 11.03 6.50 -11.56
N GLU A 78 11.32 5.26 -11.14
CA GLU A 78 10.76 4.03 -11.74
C GLU A 78 9.22 3.99 -11.73
N TRP A 79 8.56 4.74 -10.84
CA TRP A 79 7.09 4.79 -10.76
C TRP A 79 6.48 6.18 -10.54
N LYS A 80 7.31 7.21 -10.29
CA LYS A 80 6.91 8.62 -10.20
C LYS A 80 8.00 9.46 -10.87
N PRO A 81 8.02 9.59 -12.21
CA PRO A 81 9.17 10.06 -12.98
C PRO A 81 9.77 11.38 -12.51
N ASP A 82 8.93 12.34 -12.14
CA ASP A 82 9.37 13.68 -11.72
C ASP A 82 9.81 13.76 -10.25
N VAL A 83 9.87 12.64 -9.51
CA VAL A 83 10.18 12.69 -8.08
C VAL A 83 11.68 12.91 -7.81
N THR A 84 11.96 13.87 -6.96
CA THR A 84 13.31 14.28 -6.56
C THR A 84 13.43 14.39 -5.03
N CYS A 85 14.60 14.80 -4.56
CA CYS A 85 14.80 15.11 -3.14
C CYS A 85 14.23 16.46 -2.71
N VAL A 86 13.93 17.39 -3.65
CA VAL A 86 13.37 18.71 -3.30
C VAL A 86 11.86 18.67 -3.09
N ASP A 87 11.14 17.80 -3.80
CA ASP A 87 9.67 17.73 -3.74
C ASP A 87 9.14 17.42 -2.34
N PRO A 88 7.96 17.96 -1.95
CA PRO A 88 7.30 17.69 -0.67
C PRO A 88 7.15 16.19 -0.37
N LYS A 89 7.13 15.80 0.92
CA LYS A 89 6.90 14.41 1.36
C LYS A 89 5.54 13.91 0.86
N ASP A 90 5.45 12.66 0.41
CA ASP A 90 4.18 12.07 -0.06
C ASP A 90 3.27 11.66 1.12
N PHE A 91 3.84 11.53 2.32
CA PHE A 91 3.14 11.11 3.54
C PHE A 91 3.69 11.83 4.78
N THR A 92 2.81 12.16 5.73
CA THR A 92 3.13 12.82 7.00
C THR A 92 2.80 11.90 8.17
N GLN A 93 3.71 11.79 9.16
CA GLN A 93 3.55 10.87 10.28
C GLN A 93 2.68 11.43 11.43
N GLU A 94 2.38 12.72 11.39
CA GLU A 94 1.67 13.46 12.45
C GLU A 94 0.16 13.13 12.55
N ASP A 95 -0.38 12.24 11.71
CA ASP A 95 -1.78 11.82 11.75
C ASP A 95 -2.02 10.69 12.78
N ASP A 96 -2.48 11.04 13.99
CA ASP A 96 -2.82 10.12 15.10
C ASP A 96 -3.85 9.01 14.74
N THR A 97 -4.48 9.10 13.58
CA THR A 97 -5.43 8.09 13.07
C THR A 97 -4.75 6.91 12.37
N VAL A 98 -3.44 7.00 12.08
CA VAL A 98 -2.70 6.05 11.27
C VAL A 98 -1.90 5.09 12.16
N LEU A 99 -2.18 3.79 12.05
CA LEU A 99 -1.37 2.74 12.66
C LEU A 99 -0.23 2.35 11.74
N TRP A 100 1.00 2.47 12.25
CA TRP A 100 2.22 2.19 11.52
C TRP A 100 2.76 0.79 11.82
N ALA A 101 3.27 0.12 10.79
CA ALA A 101 4.03 -1.11 10.89
C ALA A 101 5.44 -0.85 10.36
N ILE A 102 6.46 -0.94 11.22
CA ILE A 102 7.86 -0.86 10.82
C ILE A 102 8.46 -2.25 10.92
N ASP A 103 8.83 -2.79 9.77
CA ASP A 103 9.43 -4.10 9.62
C ASP A 103 10.94 -4.08 9.90
N LYS A 104 11.49 -5.21 10.35
CA LYS A 104 12.95 -5.39 10.46
C LYS A 104 13.59 -5.27 9.05
N PRO A 105 14.78 -4.64 8.92
CA PRO A 105 15.55 -4.66 7.68
C PRO A 105 15.80 -6.07 7.13
N ASN A 106 15.96 -6.16 5.80
CA ASN A 106 16.33 -7.37 5.06
C ASN A 106 15.40 -8.57 5.32
N ILE A 107 14.09 -8.33 5.45
CA ILE A 107 13.10 -9.42 5.49
C ILE A 107 12.86 -9.94 4.06
N PRO A 108 13.13 -11.23 3.77
CA PRO A 108 12.97 -11.80 2.44
C PRO A 108 11.53 -11.71 1.91
N ARG A 109 11.41 -11.73 0.58
CA ARG A 109 10.13 -11.96 -0.09
C ARG A 109 9.65 -13.39 0.15
N PRO A 110 8.32 -13.61 0.28
CA PRO A 110 7.75 -14.95 0.16
C PRO A 110 8.14 -15.61 -1.17
N HIS A 111 8.26 -16.93 -1.18
CA HIS A 111 8.51 -17.70 -2.40
C HIS A 111 7.32 -17.57 -3.38
N SER A 112 7.51 -17.94 -4.65
CA SER A 112 6.42 -17.93 -5.63
C SER A 112 5.22 -18.78 -5.16
N GLY A 113 4.00 -18.29 -5.39
CA GLY A 113 2.76 -18.87 -4.86
C GLY A 113 2.50 -18.61 -3.37
N TRP A 114 3.44 -18.04 -2.61
CA TRP A 114 3.23 -17.66 -1.21
C TRP A 114 2.97 -16.16 -1.07
N GLU A 115 2.06 -15.79 -0.17
CA GLU A 115 1.84 -14.40 0.21
C GLU A 115 1.92 -14.20 1.73
N ARG A 116 2.69 -13.17 2.13
CA ARG A 116 2.68 -12.61 3.48
C ARG A 116 1.43 -11.77 3.69
N LEU A 117 0.61 -12.21 4.64
CA LEU A 117 -0.59 -11.56 5.14
C LEU A 117 -0.28 -10.91 6.49
N PHE A 118 -0.99 -9.83 6.80
CA PHE A 118 -0.82 -9.07 8.03
C PHE A 118 -2.20 -8.85 8.65
N THR A 119 -2.40 -9.36 9.87
CA THR A 119 -3.65 -9.19 10.61
C THR A 119 -3.39 -8.34 11.84
N ILE A 120 -4.00 -7.15 11.90
CA ILE A 120 -3.89 -6.29 13.07
C ILE A 120 -4.94 -6.71 14.11
N ARG A 121 -4.50 -6.99 15.33
CA ARG A 121 -5.33 -7.16 16.51
C ARG A 121 -5.08 -6.04 17.52
N SER A 122 -6.06 -5.78 18.38
CA SER A 122 -5.96 -4.80 19.47
C SER A 122 -6.42 -5.42 20.79
N VAL A 123 -5.67 -5.18 21.86
CA VAL A 123 -6.04 -5.53 23.24
C VAL A 123 -5.84 -4.30 24.10
N GLY A 124 -6.94 -3.67 24.53
CA GLY A 124 -6.90 -2.32 25.09
C GLY A 124 -6.29 -1.33 24.09
N ASN A 125 -5.35 -0.50 24.56
CA ASN A 125 -4.63 0.46 23.71
C ASN A 125 -3.38 -0.14 23.02
N THR A 126 -3.12 -1.45 23.18
CA THR A 126 -1.98 -2.13 22.55
C THR A 126 -2.39 -2.79 21.25
N TYR A 127 -1.59 -2.58 20.20
CA TYR A 127 -1.80 -3.17 18.88
C TYR A 127 -0.74 -4.23 18.58
N PHE A 128 -1.18 -5.33 17.97
CA PHE A 128 -0.35 -6.44 17.54
C PHE A 128 -0.57 -6.70 16.06
N ILE A 129 0.48 -7.10 15.34
CA ILE A 129 0.38 -7.51 13.94
C ILE A 129 0.82 -8.97 13.86
N ASP A 130 -0.14 -9.85 13.62
CA ASP A 130 0.17 -11.23 13.29
C ASP A 130 0.64 -11.28 11.84
N VAL A 131 1.77 -11.96 11.61
CA VAL A 131 2.33 -12.17 10.27
C VAL A 131 2.16 -13.64 9.94
N SER A 132 1.33 -13.94 8.94
CA SER A 132 1.16 -15.29 8.41
C SER A 132 1.61 -15.36 6.95
N VAL A 133 1.90 -16.58 6.48
CA VAL A 133 2.18 -16.83 5.07
C VAL A 133 1.19 -17.87 4.56
N ALA A 134 0.41 -17.51 3.55
CA ALA A 134 -0.55 -18.39 2.90
C ALA A 134 -0.03 -18.80 1.53
N TYR A 135 -0.28 -20.05 1.14
CA TYR A 135 -0.02 -20.54 -0.21
C TYR A 135 -1.30 -20.40 -1.06
N PHE A 136 -1.17 -19.72 -2.20
CA PHE A 136 -2.19 -19.59 -3.21
C PHE A 136 -1.73 -20.33 -4.46
N ALA A 137 -2.29 -21.51 -4.70
CA ALA A 137 -2.11 -22.20 -5.96
C ALA A 137 -2.74 -21.35 -7.09
N ALA A 138 -1.94 -20.97 -8.08
CA ALA A 138 -2.48 -20.40 -9.31
C ALA A 138 -3.19 -21.52 -10.07
N THR A 139 -4.53 -21.54 -10.01
CA THR A 139 -5.34 -22.44 -10.82
C THR A 139 -5.17 -22.04 -12.29
N LEU A 140 -4.30 -22.73 -13.03
CA LEU A 140 -4.37 -22.68 -14.49
C LEU A 140 -5.69 -23.32 -14.91
N LEU A 141 -6.65 -22.48 -15.26
CA LEU A 141 -7.73 -22.88 -16.15
C LEU A 141 -7.10 -23.00 -17.54
N ILE A 142 -7.07 -24.23 -18.05
CA ILE A 142 -6.68 -24.62 -19.41
C ILE A 142 -7.97 -24.77 -20.22
#